data_AF-A0A357T498-F1
#
_entry.id   AF-A0A357T498-F1
#
_cell.length_a   1.000
_cell.length_b   1.000
_cell.length_c   1.000
_cell.angle_alpha   90.00
_cell.angle_beta   90.00
_cell.angle_gamma   90.00
#
_symmetry.space_group_name_H-M   'P 1'
#
loop_
_entity.id
_entity.type
_entity.pdbx_description
1 polymer ?
#
loop_
_entity_poly.entity_id
_entity_poly.type
_entity_poly.pdbx_seq_one_letter_code
_entity_poly.pdbx_strand_id
1 'polypeptide(L)'
;MYKYKNLNMADPKNLYFFLKWAVVSYPALHYLLILSGHGCPLVGVMPDFCQESPFLMGLPEMCQTINYFYQETGRLIDLLILDICSMNYLEIIYELGQDKEPSVRYLLTYKGDGPLVGLPYHLIIYEMQRRCKDRAVEPVANLVKGIVSRFNLNLVAFFIDHNKCQRIKELVRKFAYTWLLYFNLQQTLDRFNAFNLSDLLQDYEKALKQELLSLALCQNSNSPSNNPLEIMKTRTENWDFLRLYSQFSFHQDNFWLHLLNADFLQTSALVMEAKEAKAKNKMKPLIMTPNMIRQYLKAVNPEFDQNKLEMVYQQLRIYKKWVDS
;
A
#
# COMPACT_ATOMS: atom_id res chain seq x y z
N MET A 1 -14.83 -30.08 -8.11
CA MET A 1 -13.53 -29.45 -7.83
C MET A 1 -12.89 -28.71 -9.04
N TYR A 2 -13.55 -28.59 -10.20
CA TYR A 2 -12.99 -28.02 -11.44
C TYR A 2 -13.25 -26.50 -11.67
N LYS A 3 -13.91 -25.79 -10.75
CA LYS A 3 -14.42 -24.42 -10.99
C LYS A 3 -13.34 -23.31 -10.94
N TYR A 4 -12.08 -23.64 -10.63
CA TYR A 4 -10.99 -22.67 -10.39
C TYR A 4 -9.74 -22.91 -11.24
N LYS A 5 -9.78 -23.81 -12.22
CA LYS A 5 -8.65 -23.98 -13.14
C LYS A 5 -8.52 -22.71 -13.98
N ASN A 6 -7.47 -21.92 -13.72
CA ASN A 6 -7.06 -20.72 -14.46
C ASN A 6 -7.77 -19.41 -14.08
N LEU A 7 -8.13 -19.20 -12.81
CA LEU A 7 -8.41 -17.83 -12.36
C LEU A 7 -7.12 -17.03 -12.29
N ASN A 8 -7.16 -15.79 -12.79
CA ASN A 8 -6.11 -14.81 -12.58
C ASN A 8 -6.18 -14.28 -11.14
N MET A 9 -5.32 -14.75 -10.24
CA MET A 9 -5.32 -14.35 -8.84
C MET A 9 -4.87 -12.90 -8.62
N ALA A 10 -4.23 -12.30 -9.63
CA ALA A 10 -3.91 -10.87 -9.64
C ALA A 10 -5.11 -9.99 -10.04
N ASP A 11 -6.21 -10.57 -10.55
CA ASP A 11 -7.42 -9.80 -10.90
C ASP A 11 -8.15 -9.36 -9.61
N PRO A 12 -8.29 -8.04 -9.36
CA PRO A 12 -8.99 -7.51 -8.18
C PRO A 12 -10.41 -8.04 -8.01
N LYS A 13 -11.08 -8.46 -9.09
CA LYS A 13 -12.43 -9.06 -9.02
C LYS A 13 -12.43 -10.42 -8.35
N ASN A 14 -11.38 -11.22 -8.52
CA ASN A 14 -11.26 -12.51 -7.85
C ASN A 14 -11.09 -12.33 -6.34
N LEU A 15 -10.36 -11.29 -5.90
CA LEU A 15 -10.33 -10.89 -4.50
C LEU A 15 -11.73 -10.49 -3.99
N TYR A 16 -12.47 -9.65 -4.73
CA TYR A 16 -13.85 -9.29 -4.36
C TYR A 16 -14.75 -10.53 -4.21
N PHE A 17 -14.72 -11.45 -5.18
CA PHE A 17 -15.54 -12.66 -5.13
C PHE A 17 -15.15 -13.58 -3.97
N PHE A 18 -13.86 -13.67 -3.64
CA PHE A 18 -13.40 -14.39 -2.47
C PHE A 18 -13.96 -13.78 -1.17
N LEU A 19 -13.86 -12.46 -0.99
CA LEU A 19 -14.39 -11.76 0.19
C LEU A 19 -15.90 -11.93 0.32
N LYS A 20 -16.63 -11.75 -0.78
CA LYS A 20 -18.08 -11.93 -0.82
C LYS A 20 -18.49 -13.37 -0.49
N TRP A 21 -17.81 -14.36 -1.08
CA TRP A 21 -18.05 -15.77 -0.78
C TRP A 21 -17.80 -16.08 0.70
N ALA A 22 -16.72 -15.55 1.28
CA ALA A 22 -16.36 -15.80 2.66
C ALA A 22 -17.44 -15.32 3.64
N VAL A 23 -17.93 -14.09 3.49
CA VAL A 23 -18.94 -13.52 4.42
C VAL A 23 -20.35 -14.09 4.23
N VAL A 24 -20.67 -14.54 3.02
CA VAL A 24 -21.95 -15.22 2.73
C VAL A 24 -21.94 -16.64 3.26
N SER A 25 -20.83 -17.36 3.10
CA SER A 25 -20.73 -18.77 3.49
C SER A 25 -20.43 -18.95 4.98
N TYR A 26 -19.72 -17.99 5.58
CA TYR A 26 -19.28 -18.03 6.98
C TYR A 26 -19.61 -16.70 7.68
N PRO A 27 -20.90 -16.43 7.95
CA PRO A 27 -21.31 -15.20 8.60
C PRO A 27 -20.73 -15.09 10.01
N ALA A 28 -19.96 -14.03 10.26
CA ALA A 28 -19.36 -13.70 11.54
C ALA A 28 -19.57 -12.22 11.89
N LEU A 29 -19.41 -11.89 13.18
CA LEU A 29 -19.41 -10.51 13.67
C LEU A 29 -18.10 -9.79 13.33
N HIS A 30 -16.99 -10.53 13.27
CA HIS A 30 -15.65 -10.01 13.05
C HIS A 30 -14.94 -10.77 11.94
N TYR A 31 -14.24 -10.04 11.08
CA TYR A 31 -13.47 -10.60 9.98
C TYR A 31 -12.01 -10.17 10.05
N LEU A 32 -11.13 -11.16 9.87
CA LEU A 32 -9.70 -10.95 9.69
C LEU A 32 -9.36 -11.41 8.27
N LEU A 33 -8.75 -10.52 7.49
CA LEU A 33 -8.24 -10.82 6.15
C LEU A 33 -6.71 -10.82 6.18
N ILE A 34 -6.10 -11.89 5.68
CA ILE A 34 -4.66 -11.96 5.44
C ILE A 34 -4.43 -12.00 3.94
N LEU A 35 -3.68 -11.02 3.42
CA LEU A 35 -3.14 -11.05 2.07
C LEU A 35 -1.65 -11.33 2.20
N SER A 36 -1.20 -12.45 1.64
CA SER A 36 0.18 -12.90 1.73
C SER A 36 0.79 -13.07 0.34
N GLY A 37 2.04 -12.66 0.23
CA GLY A 37 2.86 -12.92 -0.93
C GLY A 37 3.91 -11.83 -1.09
N HIS A 38 4.28 -11.61 -2.34
CA HIS A 38 5.26 -10.60 -2.72
C HIS A 38 4.57 -9.44 -3.43
N GLY A 39 5.24 -8.31 -3.43
CA GLY A 39 4.80 -7.11 -4.11
C GLY A 39 5.95 -6.28 -4.62
N CYS A 40 5.61 -5.36 -5.50
CA CYS A 40 6.44 -4.24 -5.90
C CYS A 40 5.88 -3.01 -5.15
N PRO A 41 6.61 -2.45 -4.16
CA PRO A 41 6.11 -1.36 -3.32
C PRO A 41 5.56 -0.21 -4.17
N LEU A 42 4.41 0.33 -3.76
CA LEU A 42 3.70 1.42 -4.44
C LEU A 42 3.25 1.14 -5.88
N VAL A 43 3.36 -0.11 -6.36
CA VAL A 43 2.88 -0.54 -7.67
C VAL A 43 1.77 -1.58 -7.52
N GLY A 44 2.11 -2.74 -6.94
CA GLY A 44 1.18 -3.87 -6.91
C GLY A 44 1.70 -5.06 -6.12
N VAL A 45 0.83 -6.04 -5.93
CA VAL A 45 1.00 -7.22 -5.08
C VAL A 45 0.45 -8.46 -5.77
N MET A 46 0.70 -9.64 -5.18
CA MET A 46 0.08 -10.91 -5.57
C MET A 46 0.22 -11.21 -7.08
N PRO A 47 1.45 -11.37 -7.58
CA PRO A 47 1.65 -11.66 -8.99
C PRO A 47 1.10 -13.03 -9.37
N ASP A 48 0.56 -13.13 -10.58
CA ASP A 48 0.10 -14.36 -11.19
C ASP A 48 0.85 -14.62 -12.51
N PHE A 49 1.72 -15.62 -12.49
CA PHE A 49 2.50 -16.09 -13.64
C PHE A 49 1.91 -17.34 -14.31
N CYS A 50 0.72 -17.77 -13.89
CA CYS A 50 0.01 -18.93 -14.44
C CYS A 50 -0.87 -18.57 -15.64
N GLN A 51 -0.96 -17.28 -15.99
CA GLN A 51 -1.75 -16.78 -17.11
C GLN A 51 -0.93 -16.58 -18.40
N GLU A 52 -1.64 -16.17 -19.45
CA GLU A 52 -1.08 -15.78 -20.76
C GLU A 52 -0.15 -14.56 -20.71
N SER A 53 -0.22 -13.78 -19.64
CA SER A 53 0.66 -12.65 -19.35
C SER A 53 1.01 -12.66 -17.86
N PRO A 54 2.18 -12.11 -17.48
CA PRO A 54 2.53 -11.96 -16.08
C PRO A 54 1.67 -10.83 -15.50
N PHE A 55 0.72 -11.18 -14.63
CA PHE A 55 -0.16 -10.19 -14.03
C PHE A 55 0.26 -9.83 -12.61
N LEU A 56 -0.09 -8.62 -12.18
CA LEU A 56 0.12 -8.10 -10.83
C LEU A 56 -1.13 -7.35 -10.39
N MET A 57 -1.59 -7.55 -9.15
CA MET A 57 -2.72 -6.80 -8.62
C MET A 57 -2.24 -5.41 -8.24
N GLY A 58 -2.69 -4.36 -8.92
CA GLY A 58 -2.32 -3.00 -8.55
C GLY A 58 -2.77 -2.66 -7.12
N LEU A 59 -1.93 -1.92 -6.40
CA LEU A 59 -2.23 -1.54 -5.01
C LEU A 59 -3.48 -0.64 -4.89
N PRO A 60 -3.68 0.37 -5.76
CA PRO A 60 -4.94 1.12 -5.79
C PRO A 60 -6.15 0.21 -6.02
N GLU A 61 -6.07 -0.73 -6.96
CA GLU A 61 -7.16 -1.65 -7.26
C GLU A 61 -7.42 -2.64 -6.11
N MET A 62 -6.39 -3.12 -5.41
CA MET A 62 -6.56 -3.94 -4.20
C MET A 62 -7.37 -3.17 -3.14
N CYS A 63 -6.97 -1.93 -2.85
CA CYS A 63 -7.68 -1.10 -1.86
C CYS A 63 -9.10 -0.76 -2.31
N GLN A 64 -9.29 -0.45 -3.60
CA GLN A 64 -10.61 -0.23 -4.19
C GLN A 64 -11.51 -1.47 -4.07
N THR A 65 -10.99 -2.68 -4.29
CA THR A 65 -11.74 -3.93 -4.10
C THR A 65 -12.21 -4.06 -2.65
N ILE A 66 -11.34 -3.78 -1.69
CA ILE A 66 -11.66 -3.89 -0.26
C ILE A 66 -12.70 -2.85 0.15
N ASN A 67 -12.56 -1.60 -0.32
CA ASN A 67 -13.55 -0.54 -0.09
C ASN A 67 -14.91 -0.86 -0.73
N TYR A 68 -14.90 -1.32 -1.98
CA TYR A 68 -16.11 -1.72 -2.70
C TYR A 68 -16.81 -2.90 -2.02
N PHE A 69 -16.06 -3.87 -1.51
CA PHE A 69 -16.61 -4.97 -0.72
C PHE A 69 -17.41 -4.48 0.49
N TYR A 70 -16.90 -3.48 1.24
CA TYR A 70 -17.63 -2.89 2.35
C TYR A 70 -18.91 -2.18 1.88
N GLN A 71 -18.82 -1.36 0.84
CA GLN A 71 -19.98 -0.64 0.27
C GLN A 71 -21.11 -1.59 -0.17
N GLU A 72 -20.76 -2.74 -0.75
CA GLU A 72 -21.72 -3.72 -1.25
C GLU A 72 -22.33 -4.61 -0.15
N THR A 73 -21.58 -4.91 0.91
CA THR A 73 -21.97 -5.95 1.88
C THR A 73 -22.25 -5.42 3.28
N GLY A 74 -21.84 -4.18 3.57
CA GLY A 74 -21.82 -3.61 4.91
C GLY A 74 -20.90 -4.34 5.90
N ARG A 75 -20.03 -5.24 5.41
CA ARG A 75 -19.15 -6.06 6.26
C ARG A 75 -17.78 -5.41 6.41
N LEU A 76 -17.45 -5.03 7.63
CA LEU A 76 -16.16 -4.46 8.00
C LEU A 76 -15.10 -5.56 8.12
N ILE A 77 -13.89 -5.27 7.66
CA ILE A 77 -12.70 -6.05 7.99
C ILE A 77 -12.08 -5.46 9.25
N ASP A 78 -12.21 -6.15 10.38
CA ASP A 78 -11.66 -5.67 11.66
C ASP A 78 -10.14 -5.62 11.64
N LEU A 79 -9.50 -6.59 11.00
CA LEU A 79 -8.04 -6.63 10.86
C LEU A 79 -7.65 -7.08 9.45
N LEU A 80 -7.03 -6.18 8.71
CA LEU A 80 -6.30 -6.49 7.48
C LEU A 80 -4.83 -6.71 7.82
N ILE A 81 -4.31 -7.88 7.47
CA ILE A 81 -2.90 -8.20 7.56
C ILE A 81 -2.32 -8.24 6.15
N LEU A 82 -1.39 -7.34 5.87
CA LEU A 82 -0.56 -7.39 4.67
C LEU A 82 0.74 -8.10 5.04
N ASP A 83 0.77 -9.42 4.86
CA ASP A 83 1.96 -10.24 5.00
C ASP A 83 2.80 -10.17 3.72
N ILE A 84 3.24 -8.94 3.44
CA ILE A 84 3.92 -8.51 2.21
C ILE A 84 4.94 -7.43 2.62
N CYS A 85 6.15 -7.50 2.10
CA CYS A 85 7.20 -6.52 2.40
C CYS A 85 6.80 -5.10 2.01
N SER A 86 7.21 -4.12 2.82
CA SER A 86 7.15 -2.69 2.52
C SER A 86 5.74 -2.18 2.19
N MET A 87 4.74 -2.58 2.98
CA MET A 87 3.36 -2.06 2.85
C MET A 87 3.02 -0.99 3.91
N ASN A 88 4.01 -0.52 4.69
CA ASN A 88 3.84 0.58 5.65
C ASN A 88 3.97 1.96 4.97
N TYR A 89 3.18 2.19 3.92
CA TYR A 89 3.15 3.44 3.16
C TYR A 89 1.89 4.25 3.43
N LEU A 90 2.02 5.56 3.56
CA LEU A 90 0.91 6.49 3.77
C LEU A 90 -0.13 6.39 2.65
N GLU A 91 0.33 6.18 1.43
CA GLU A 91 -0.50 6.05 0.23
C GLU A 91 -1.51 4.91 0.40
N ILE A 92 -1.09 3.77 0.95
CA ILE A 92 -1.95 2.61 1.23
C ILE A 92 -2.94 2.92 2.36
N ILE A 93 -2.47 3.52 3.47
CA ILE A 93 -3.35 3.90 4.58
C ILE A 93 -4.43 4.88 4.10
N TYR A 94 -4.05 5.85 3.27
CA TYR A 94 -4.98 6.82 2.71
C TYR A 94 -6.00 6.14 1.80
N GLU A 95 -5.62 5.19 0.94
CA GLU A 95 -6.61 4.47 0.10
C GLU A 95 -7.67 3.76 0.94
N LEU A 96 -7.27 3.11 2.03
CA LEU A 96 -8.18 2.40 2.94
C LEU A 96 -9.03 3.35 3.79
N GLY A 97 -8.52 4.55 4.08
CA GLY A 97 -9.18 5.57 4.91
C GLY A 97 -9.84 6.72 4.15
N GLN A 98 -9.87 6.69 2.81
CA GLN A 98 -10.38 7.81 2.02
C GLN A 98 -11.89 8.03 2.20
N ASP A 99 -12.64 6.95 2.44
CA ASP A 99 -14.09 6.99 2.64
C ASP A 99 -14.44 7.30 4.10
N LYS A 100 -15.60 7.95 4.33
CA LYS A 100 -16.06 8.32 5.69
C LYS A 100 -16.24 7.12 6.61
N GLU A 101 -16.61 5.99 6.03
CA GLU A 101 -16.74 4.71 6.70
C GLU A 101 -15.68 3.77 6.12
N PRO A 102 -14.47 3.71 6.72
CA PRO A 102 -13.41 2.85 6.25
C PRO A 102 -13.82 1.37 6.26
N SER A 103 -13.45 0.65 5.19
CA SER A 103 -13.71 -0.78 5.03
C SER A 103 -12.86 -1.67 5.95
N VAL A 104 -11.77 -1.11 6.47
CA VAL A 104 -10.80 -1.77 7.34
C VAL A 104 -10.68 -0.95 8.62
N ARG A 105 -10.69 -1.61 9.78
CA ARG A 105 -10.48 -0.95 11.08
C ARG A 105 -9.01 -0.85 11.47
N TYR A 106 -8.30 -1.97 11.38
CA TYR A 106 -6.87 -2.04 11.67
C TYR A 106 -6.10 -2.63 10.49
N LEU A 107 -4.97 -2.02 10.17
CA LEU A 107 -3.98 -2.56 9.23
C LEU A 107 -2.76 -3.04 10.02
N LEU A 108 -2.28 -4.25 9.77
CA LEU A 108 -1.02 -4.77 10.30
C LEU A 108 -0.11 -5.18 9.13
N THR A 109 1.15 -4.76 9.21
CA THR A 109 2.17 -5.02 8.18
C THR A 109 3.56 -5.02 8.78
N TYR A 110 4.56 -5.44 8.01
CA TYR A 110 5.95 -5.15 8.28
C TYR A 110 6.27 -3.65 8.16
N LYS A 111 7.22 -3.19 8.97
CA LYS A 111 7.94 -1.94 8.77
C LYS A 111 9.15 -2.22 7.88
N GLY A 112 9.03 -1.93 6.59
CA GLY A 112 10.01 -2.37 5.59
C GLY A 112 9.89 -3.87 5.32
N ASP A 113 11.00 -4.60 5.32
CA ASP A 113 11.04 -5.99 4.87
C ASP A 113 10.47 -6.99 5.90
N GLY A 114 9.80 -8.01 5.38
CA GLY A 114 9.37 -9.21 6.10
C GLY A 114 10.22 -10.43 5.75
N PRO A 115 10.19 -11.49 6.59
CA PRO A 115 10.89 -12.73 6.28
C PRO A 115 10.20 -13.47 5.12
N LEU A 116 10.98 -14.19 4.32
CA LEU A 116 10.46 -14.97 3.18
C LEU A 116 9.40 -16.02 3.59
N VAL A 117 9.50 -16.55 4.81
CA VAL A 117 8.53 -17.52 5.38
C VAL A 117 7.18 -16.88 5.75
N GLY A 118 7.10 -15.54 5.80
CA GLY A 118 5.90 -14.80 6.20
C GLY A 118 5.63 -14.81 7.70
N LEU A 119 4.41 -14.43 8.07
CA LEU A 119 3.96 -14.38 9.46
C LEU A 119 3.71 -15.80 10.01
N PRO A 120 4.00 -16.06 11.30
CA PRO A 120 3.70 -17.34 11.93
C PRO A 120 2.19 -17.45 12.20
N TYR A 121 1.40 -17.87 11.21
CA TYR A 121 -0.07 -17.96 11.33
C TYR A 121 -0.55 -18.83 12.48
N HIS A 122 0.20 -19.87 12.85
CA HIS A 122 -0.11 -20.70 14.03
C HIS A 122 -0.13 -19.87 15.33
N LEU A 123 0.75 -18.87 15.47
CA LEU A 123 0.74 -17.95 16.61
C LEU A 123 -0.43 -16.98 16.53
N ILE A 124 -0.81 -16.52 15.33
CA ILE A 124 -2.00 -15.65 15.17
C ILE A 124 -3.25 -16.40 15.61
N ILE A 125 -3.44 -17.63 15.12
CA ILE A 125 -4.55 -18.50 15.51
C ILE A 125 -4.53 -18.75 17.03
N TYR A 126 -3.35 -19.03 17.60
CA TYR A 126 -3.21 -19.19 19.06
C TYR A 126 -3.61 -17.93 19.84
N GLU A 127 -3.16 -16.74 19.44
CA GLU A 127 -3.54 -15.48 20.07
C GLU A 127 -5.06 -15.24 19.99
N MET A 128 -5.67 -15.54 18.85
CA MET A 128 -7.12 -15.45 18.66
C MET A 128 -7.86 -16.43 19.58
N GLN A 129 -7.48 -17.71 19.55
CA GLN A 129 -8.13 -18.76 20.35
C GLN A 129 -8.01 -18.47 21.85
N ARG A 130 -6.86 -18.00 22.33
CA ARG A 130 -6.69 -17.69 23.74
C ARG A 130 -7.63 -16.57 24.19
N ARG A 131 -7.78 -15.50 23.40
CA ARG A 131 -8.65 -14.37 23.74
C ARG A 131 -10.14 -14.72 23.62
N CYS A 132 -10.51 -15.67 22.75
CA CYS A 132 -11.87 -16.18 22.66
C CYS A 132 -12.26 -17.13 23.82
N LYS A 133 -11.30 -17.77 24.50
CA LYS A 133 -11.58 -18.73 25.59
C LYS A 133 -12.21 -18.08 26.82
N ASP A 134 -11.87 -16.83 27.11
CA ASP A 134 -12.31 -16.14 28.33
C ASP A 134 -13.77 -15.64 28.23
N ARG A 135 -14.45 -15.84 27.08
CA ARG A 135 -15.82 -15.35 26.75
C ARG A 135 -16.05 -13.85 26.96
N ALA A 136 -15.05 -13.10 27.39
CA ALA A 136 -15.03 -11.66 27.41
C ALA A 136 -14.85 -11.15 25.98
N VAL A 137 -15.69 -10.20 25.58
CA VAL A 137 -15.50 -9.48 24.32
C VAL A 137 -14.32 -8.53 24.51
N GLU A 138 -13.12 -8.98 24.16
CA GLU A 138 -11.94 -8.11 24.18
C GLU A 138 -11.89 -7.23 22.91
N PRO A 139 -11.46 -5.97 23.01
CA PRO A 139 -11.25 -5.13 21.85
C PRO A 139 -10.24 -5.75 20.87
N VAL A 140 -10.54 -5.72 19.56
CA VAL A 140 -9.63 -6.19 18.49
C VAL A 140 -8.24 -5.53 18.61
N ALA A 141 -8.17 -4.28 19.08
CA ALA A 141 -6.91 -3.59 19.36
C ALA A 141 -5.95 -4.39 20.26
N ASN A 142 -6.48 -5.15 21.23
CA ASN A 142 -5.66 -5.97 22.12
C ASN A 142 -5.10 -7.20 21.39
N LEU A 143 -5.87 -7.82 20.49
CA LEU A 143 -5.37 -8.88 19.60
C LEU A 143 -4.21 -8.35 18.76
N VAL A 144 -4.39 -7.20 18.11
CA VAL A 144 -3.36 -6.55 17.28
C VAL A 144 -2.08 -6.27 18.09
N LYS A 145 -2.21 -5.64 19.27
CA LYS A 145 -1.09 -5.39 20.19
C LYS A 145 -0.40 -6.69 20.63
N GLY A 146 -1.18 -7.76 20.86
CA GLY A 146 -0.67 -9.08 21.21
C GLY A 146 0.19 -9.69 20.10
N ILE A 147 -0.25 -9.58 18.84
CA ILE A 147 0.51 -10.03 17.67
C ILE A 147 1.82 -9.24 17.56
N VAL A 148 1.74 -7.90 17.55
CA VAL A 148 2.93 -7.02 17.38
C VAL A 148 3.96 -7.20 18.48
N SER A 149 3.53 -7.35 19.74
CA SER A 149 4.46 -7.43 20.88
C SER A 149 5.15 -8.79 21.03
N ARG A 150 4.55 -9.87 20.54
CA ARG A 150 5.05 -11.24 20.77
C ARG A 150 5.81 -11.82 19.62
N PHE A 151 5.58 -11.29 18.43
CA PHE A 151 6.21 -11.78 17.23
C PHE A 151 7.57 -11.10 17.15
N ASN A 152 8.64 -11.88 17.08
CA ASN A 152 10.00 -11.34 16.93
C ASN A 152 10.25 -10.88 15.48
N LEU A 153 9.39 -9.99 14.98
CA LEU A 153 9.32 -9.50 13.61
C LEU A 153 9.07 -7.99 13.63
N ASN A 154 9.62 -7.25 12.67
CA ASN A 154 9.49 -5.79 12.57
C ASN A 154 8.08 -5.37 12.13
N LEU A 155 7.11 -5.43 13.04
CA LEU A 155 5.69 -5.21 12.76
C LEU A 155 5.22 -3.84 13.24
N VAL A 156 4.30 -3.27 12.47
CA VAL A 156 3.56 -2.06 12.79
C VAL A 156 2.08 -2.29 12.50
N ALA A 157 1.24 -1.72 13.36
CA ALA A 157 -0.19 -1.67 13.14
C ALA A 157 -0.72 -0.25 13.19
N PHE A 158 -1.73 0.02 12.35
CA PHE A 158 -2.37 1.31 12.19
C PHE A 158 -3.86 1.21 12.48
N PHE A 159 -4.43 2.28 13.04
CA PHE A 159 -5.86 2.49 13.07
C PHE A 159 -6.27 3.34 11.86
N ILE A 160 -7.18 2.83 11.04
CA ILE A 160 -7.62 3.52 9.82
C ILE A 160 -8.72 4.51 10.19
N ASP A 161 -8.40 5.80 10.11
CA ASP A 161 -9.29 6.89 10.50
C ASP A 161 -9.42 7.91 9.36
N HIS A 162 -10.66 8.12 8.90
CA HIS A 162 -10.96 9.02 7.80
C HIS A 162 -10.49 10.45 8.07
N ASN A 163 -10.82 11.00 9.25
CA ASN A 163 -10.54 12.40 9.57
C ASN A 163 -9.03 12.65 9.66
N LYS A 164 -8.27 11.70 10.25
CA LYS A 164 -6.81 11.75 10.25
C LYS A 164 -6.24 11.65 8.84
N CYS A 165 -6.75 10.75 8.00
CA CYS A 165 -6.31 10.63 6.61
C CYS A 165 -6.52 11.94 5.83
N GLN A 166 -7.70 12.57 5.97
CA GLN A 166 -7.99 13.86 5.32
C GLN A 166 -7.07 14.98 5.85
N ARG A 167 -6.85 15.05 7.17
CA ARG A 167 -5.96 16.04 7.78
C ARG A 167 -4.51 15.86 7.31
N ILE A 168 -4.02 14.63 7.25
CA ILE A 168 -2.67 14.31 6.77
C ILE A 168 -2.54 14.67 5.31
N LYS A 169 -3.50 14.31 4.45
CA LYS A 169 -3.48 14.69 3.03
C LYS A 169 -3.44 16.20 2.86
N GLU A 170 -4.21 16.95 3.64
CA GLU A 170 -4.19 18.41 3.62
C GLU A 170 -2.84 18.99 4.05
N LEU A 171 -2.23 18.45 5.10
CA LEU A 171 -0.89 18.84 5.53
C LEU A 171 0.16 18.55 4.46
N VAL A 172 0.11 17.37 3.83
CA VAL A 172 1.00 17.01 2.72
C VAL A 172 0.81 17.97 1.55
N ARG A 173 -0.44 18.29 1.20
CA ARG A 173 -0.77 19.24 0.12
C ARG A 173 -0.15 20.61 0.40
N LYS A 174 -0.36 21.16 1.59
CA LYS A 174 0.19 22.45 2.01
C LYS A 174 1.71 22.43 2.02
N PHE A 175 2.31 21.42 2.64
CA PHE A 175 3.75 21.24 2.68
C PHE A 175 4.34 21.21 1.26
N ALA A 176 3.82 20.35 0.38
CA ALA A 176 4.34 20.22 -0.98
C ALA A 176 4.19 21.50 -1.80
N TYR A 177 3.06 22.18 -1.69
CA TYR A 177 2.84 23.45 -2.35
C TYR A 177 3.80 24.54 -1.85
N THR A 178 3.93 24.71 -0.53
CA THR A 178 4.85 25.67 0.06
C THR A 178 6.31 25.35 -0.30
N TRP A 179 6.67 24.07 -0.37
CA TRP A 179 8.02 23.65 -0.76
C TRP A 179 8.33 24.01 -2.21
N LEU A 180 7.38 23.77 -3.13
CA LEU A 180 7.51 24.17 -4.53
C LEU A 180 7.63 25.69 -4.69
N LEU A 181 6.84 26.47 -3.94
CA LEU A 181 6.94 27.93 -3.93
C LEU A 181 8.30 28.39 -3.42
N TYR A 182 8.73 27.88 -2.27
CA TYR A 182 10.01 28.23 -1.67
C TYR A 182 11.16 27.89 -2.63
N PHE A 183 11.20 26.66 -3.16
CA PHE A 183 12.26 26.21 -4.06
C PHE A 183 12.37 27.08 -5.32
N ASN A 184 11.24 27.45 -5.94
CA ASN A 184 11.20 28.21 -7.18
C ASN A 184 11.40 29.72 -7.00
N LEU A 185 11.01 30.27 -5.84
CA LEU A 185 11.00 31.73 -5.63
C LEU A 185 12.04 32.22 -4.62
N GLN A 186 12.74 31.35 -3.89
CA GLN A 186 13.70 31.76 -2.85
C GLN A 186 14.77 32.76 -3.33
N GLN A 187 15.14 32.75 -4.62
CA GLN A 187 16.14 33.67 -5.17
C GLN A 187 15.55 35.05 -5.54
N THR A 188 14.23 35.15 -5.72
CA THR A 188 13.53 36.38 -6.11
C THR A 188 12.76 37.02 -4.96
N LEU A 189 12.47 36.27 -3.90
CA LEU A 189 11.82 36.76 -2.69
C LEU A 189 12.77 37.63 -1.85
N ASP A 190 12.20 38.64 -1.20
CA ASP A 190 12.92 39.34 -0.13
C ASP A 190 13.18 38.42 1.07
N ARG A 191 14.11 38.83 1.94
CA ARG A 191 14.52 38.03 3.11
C ARG A 191 13.37 37.71 4.05
N PHE A 192 12.39 38.60 4.19
CA PHE A 192 11.27 38.43 5.12
C PHE A 192 10.30 37.36 4.61
N ASN A 193 9.94 37.41 3.32
CA ASN A 193 9.08 36.42 2.68
C ASN A 193 9.76 35.04 2.58
N ALA A 194 11.06 34.99 2.27
CA ALA A 194 11.81 33.74 2.28
C ALA A 194 11.86 33.10 3.68
N PHE A 195 12.07 33.91 4.72
CA PHE A 195 12.03 33.48 6.12
C PHE A 195 10.64 32.92 6.51
N ASN A 196 9.57 33.67 6.23
CA ASN A 196 8.20 33.23 6.54
C ASN A 196 7.83 31.89 5.87
N LEU A 197 8.24 31.68 4.62
CA LEU A 197 8.00 30.41 3.93
C LEU A 197 8.80 29.26 4.56
N SER A 198 10.06 29.51 4.96
CA SER A 198 10.89 28.52 5.63
C SER A 198 10.31 28.11 6.99
N ASP A 199 9.84 29.08 7.79
CA ASP A 199 9.17 28.80 9.07
C ASP A 199 7.88 28.01 8.87
N LEU A 200 7.07 28.40 7.88
CA LEU A 200 5.82 27.69 7.56
C LEU A 200 6.08 26.23 7.13
N LEU A 201 7.17 25.97 6.41
CA LEU A 201 7.59 24.62 6.05
C LEU A 201 7.95 23.78 7.27
N GLN A 202 8.67 24.35 8.23
CA GLN A 202 9.01 23.68 9.49
C GLN A 202 7.76 23.37 10.32
N ASP A 203 6.80 24.29 10.36
CA ASP A 203 5.52 24.10 11.03
C ASP A 203 4.72 22.94 10.41
N TYR A 204 4.63 22.91 9.08
CA TYR A 204 3.96 21.81 8.38
C TYR A 204 4.70 20.47 8.54
N GLU A 205 6.03 20.45 8.48
CA GLU A 205 6.81 19.23 8.71
C GLU A 205 6.57 18.67 10.12
N LYS A 206 6.60 19.54 11.14
CA LYS A 206 6.35 19.16 12.52
C LYS A 206 4.92 18.63 12.70
N ALA A 207 3.93 19.33 12.17
CA ALA A 207 2.53 18.90 12.24
C ALA A 207 2.32 17.56 11.51
N LEU A 208 2.89 17.40 10.31
CA LEU A 208 2.82 16.16 9.55
C LEU A 208 3.43 15.00 10.32
N LYS A 209 4.62 15.17 10.90
CA LYS A 209 5.28 14.13 11.71
C LYS A 209 4.43 13.70 12.90
N GLN A 210 3.78 14.64 13.59
CA GLN A 210 2.88 14.33 14.71
C GLN A 210 1.65 13.55 14.25
N GLU A 211 1.00 13.96 13.16
CA GLU A 211 -0.20 13.29 12.65
C GLU A 211 0.13 11.88 12.12
N LEU A 212 1.24 11.70 11.42
CA LEU A 212 1.70 10.38 10.93
C LEU A 212 1.96 9.42 12.09
N LEU A 213 2.59 9.88 13.17
CA LEU A 213 2.80 9.07 14.38
C LEU A 213 1.46 8.70 15.04
N SER A 214 0.45 9.58 14.96
CA SER A 214 -0.86 9.34 15.55
C SER A 214 -1.70 8.25 14.84
N LEU A 215 -1.31 7.84 13.63
CA LEU A 215 -1.95 6.73 12.92
C LEU A 215 -1.51 5.37 13.47
N ALA A 216 -0.29 5.28 14.00
CA ALA A 216 0.25 4.03 14.52
C ALA A 216 -0.44 3.66 15.83
N LEU A 217 -1.05 2.48 15.87
CA LEU A 217 -1.65 1.89 17.07
C LEU A 217 -0.57 1.32 17.99
N CYS A 218 0.34 0.54 17.41
CA CYS A 218 1.48 -0.07 18.09
C CYS A 218 2.54 -0.51 17.06
N GLN A 219 3.80 -0.55 17.49
CA GLN A 219 4.92 -1.08 16.73
C GLN A 219 5.87 -1.78 17.69
N ASN A 220 6.71 -2.68 17.18
CA ASN A 220 7.77 -3.28 17.99
C ASN A 220 9.04 -2.40 18.00
N SER A 221 9.79 -2.48 19.10
CA SER A 221 10.90 -1.56 19.39
C SER A 221 12.22 -1.90 18.69
N ASN A 222 12.27 -2.97 17.88
CA ASN A 222 13.53 -3.59 17.45
C ASN A 222 14.15 -2.97 16.18
N SER A 223 13.67 -1.82 15.70
CA SER A 223 14.14 -1.24 14.45
C SER A 223 14.68 0.19 14.62
N PRO A 224 15.80 0.54 13.94
CA PRO A 224 16.50 1.81 14.12
C PRO A 224 15.74 3.03 13.60
N SER A 225 14.72 2.87 12.75
CA SER A 225 13.84 3.99 12.36
C SER A 225 12.66 4.10 13.32
N ASN A 226 12.53 5.26 13.99
CA ASN A 226 11.37 5.55 14.85
C ASN A 226 10.08 5.77 14.05
N ASN A 227 10.16 5.93 12.72
CA ASN A 227 9.01 6.23 11.89
C ASN A 227 8.24 4.94 11.55
N PRO A 228 6.98 4.81 12.00
CA PRO A 228 6.16 3.64 11.71
C PRO A 228 5.72 3.58 10.24
N LEU A 229 5.66 4.74 9.59
CA LEU A 229 5.03 4.96 8.30
C LEU A 229 6.00 5.68 7.36
N GLU A 230 6.09 5.20 6.13
CA GLU A 230 6.85 5.84 5.05
C GLU A 230 5.91 6.57 4.08
N ILE A 231 6.48 7.49 3.31
CA ILE A 231 5.88 8.13 2.14
C ILE A 231 6.91 8.08 1.03
N MET A 232 6.49 7.94 -0.22
CA MET A 232 7.45 7.98 -1.33
C MET A 232 8.19 9.32 -1.34
N LYS A 233 9.51 9.27 -1.23
CA LYS A 233 10.38 10.47 -1.17
C LYS A 233 11.46 10.50 -2.24
N THR A 234 11.68 9.37 -2.92
CA THR A 234 12.75 9.25 -3.91
C THR A 234 12.31 9.86 -5.22
N ARG A 235 13.08 10.83 -5.74
CA ARG A 235 12.86 11.38 -7.08
C ARG A 235 13.12 10.32 -8.14
N THR A 236 12.34 10.35 -9.21
CA THR A 236 12.44 9.37 -10.29
C THR A 236 12.00 9.94 -11.63
N GLU A 237 12.66 9.49 -12.68
CA GLU A 237 12.30 9.74 -14.09
C GLU A 237 11.60 8.52 -14.72
N ASN A 238 11.33 7.48 -13.92
CA ASN A 238 10.60 6.31 -14.39
C ASN A 238 9.12 6.65 -14.59
N TRP A 239 8.76 6.97 -15.83
CA TRP A 239 7.42 7.37 -16.22
C TRP A 239 6.37 6.27 -16.03
N ASP A 240 6.71 5.01 -16.28
CA ASP A 240 5.80 3.89 -16.05
C ASP A 240 5.44 3.77 -14.56
N PHE A 241 6.43 3.91 -13.69
CA PHE A 241 6.20 3.96 -12.25
C PHE A 241 5.34 5.16 -11.87
N LEU A 242 5.69 6.37 -12.31
CA LEU A 242 4.95 7.59 -11.97
C LEU A 242 3.49 7.54 -12.44
N ARG A 243 3.24 6.91 -13.60
CA ARG A 243 1.89 6.72 -14.15
C ARG A 243 1.06 5.76 -13.32
N LEU A 244 1.66 4.71 -12.76
CA LEU A 244 0.97 3.78 -11.85
C LEU A 244 0.79 4.41 -10.47
N TYR A 245 1.83 5.08 -9.99
CA TYR A 245 1.84 5.77 -8.72
C TYR A 245 0.81 6.92 -8.69
N SER A 246 0.61 7.67 -9.78
CA SER A 246 -0.42 8.71 -9.85
C SER A 246 -1.86 8.19 -9.70
N GLN A 247 -2.09 6.87 -9.82
CA GLN A 247 -3.42 6.25 -9.67
C GLN A 247 -3.90 6.22 -8.22
N PHE A 248 -3.01 6.41 -7.24
CA PHE A 248 -3.42 6.58 -5.85
C PHE A 248 -4.27 7.86 -5.71
N SER A 249 -5.43 7.71 -5.10
CA SER A 249 -6.34 8.76 -4.63
C SER A 249 -5.65 9.79 -3.73
N PHE A 250 -4.53 9.40 -3.10
CA PHE A 250 -3.66 10.30 -2.36
C PHE A 250 -3.17 11.50 -3.20
N HIS A 251 -2.93 11.30 -4.50
CA HIS A 251 -2.45 12.35 -5.41
C HIS A 251 -3.54 13.27 -5.94
N GLN A 252 -4.81 12.87 -5.85
CA GLN A 252 -5.91 13.72 -6.28
C GLN A 252 -5.96 14.98 -5.42
N ASP A 253 -5.93 16.16 -6.04
CA ASP A 253 -5.89 17.46 -5.35
C ASP A 253 -4.70 17.61 -4.40
N ASN A 254 -3.54 17.03 -4.74
CA ASN A 254 -2.31 17.08 -3.94
C ASN A 254 -1.10 17.38 -4.84
N PHE A 255 -0.07 18.00 -4.27
CA PHE A 255 1.13 18.42 -5.01
C PHE A 255 2.35 17.52 -4.79
N TRP A 256 2.22 16.48 -3.96
CA TRP A 256 3.34 15.61 -3.59
C TRP A 256 4.05 14.98 -4.78
N LEU A 257 3.31 14.57 -5.82
CA LEU A 257 3.87 13.95 -7.03
C LEU A 257 4.87 14.89 -7.74
N HIS A 258 4.62 16.20 -7.73
CA HIS A 258 5.52 17.20 -8.33
C HIS A 258 6.83 17.37 -7.56
N LEU A 259 6.94 16.86 -6.33
CA LEU A 259 8.23 16.84 -5.61
C LEU A 259 9.15 15.73 -6.09
N LEU A 260 8.56 14.67 -6.67
CA LEU A 260 9.23 13.44 -7.08
C LEU A 260 9.74 13.52 -8.53
N ASN A 261 9.22 14.45 -9.33
CA ASN A 261 9.61 14.64 -10.71
C ASN A 261 9.66 16.14 -11.07
N ALA A 262 10.68 16.55 -11.81
CA ALA A 262 10.94 17.95 -12.12
C ALA A 262 10.05 18.52 -13.24
N ASP A 263 9.40 17.68 -14.05
CA ASP A 263 8.53 18.13 -15.14
C ASP A 263 7.09 18.34 -14.64
N PHE A 264 6.74 19.59 -14.38
CA PHE A 264 5.44 19.98 -13.85
C PHE A 264 4.27 19.70 -14.81
N LEU A 265 4.47 19.87 -16.11
CA LEU A 265 3.41 19.69 -17.10
C LEU A 265 3.08 18.21 -17.26
N GLN A 266 4.10 17.36 -17.35
CA GLN A 266 3.91 15.91 -17.45
C GLN A 266 3.28 15.34 -16.18
N THR A 267 3.75 15.76 -15.00
CA THR A 267 3.14 15.33 -13.73
C THR A 267 1.67 15.75 -13.61
N SER A 268 1.30 16.93 -14.09
CA SER A 268 -0.10 17.37 -14.15
C SER A 268 -0.95 16.49 -15.08
N ALA A 269 -0.41 16.12 -16.25
CA ALA A 269 -1.08 15.21 -17.17
C ALA A 269 -1.31 13.82 -16.55
N LEU A 270 -0.32 13.26 -15.84
CA LEU A 270 -0.45 11.97 -15.16
C LEU A 270 -1.56 11.94 -14.10
N VAL A 271 -1.74 13.02 -13.34
CA VAL A 271 -2.82 13.13 -12.34
C VAL A 271 -4.18 13.19 -13.01
N MET A 272 -4.29 13.91 -14.12
CA MET A 272 -5.54 13.99 -14.91
C MET A 272 -5.90 12.63 -15.52
N GLU A 273 -4.95 11.95 -16.16
CA GLU A 273 -5.15 10.61 -16.70
C GLU A 273 -5.58 9.60 -15.62
N ALA A 274 -4.92 9.64 -14.45
CA ALA A 274 -5.26 8.78 -13.32
C ALA A 274 -6.69 9.03 -12.81
N LYS A 275 -7.10 10.31 -12.71
CA LYS A 275 -8.46 10.69 -12.32
C LYS A 275 -9.50 10.14 -13.29
N GLU A 276 -9.24 10.24 -14.60
CA GLU A 276 -10.13 9.66 -15.62
C GLU A 276 -10.16 8.13 -15.59
N ALA A 277 -9.01 7.48 -15.37
CA ALA A 277 -8.91 6.02 -15.27
C ALA A 277 -9.71 5.49 -14.08
N LYS A 278 -9.62 6.16 -12.93
CA LYS A 278 -10.40 5.83 -11.72
C LYS A 278 -11.90 6.04 -11.94
N ALA A 279 -12.30 7.13 -12.61
CA ALA A 279 -13.71 7.38 -12.95
C ALA A 279 -14.31 6.29 -13.85
N LYS A 280 -13.49 5.64 -14.68
CA LYS A 280 -13.88 4.50 -15.53
C LYS A 280 -13.92 3.15 -14.78
N ASN A 281 -13.65 3.15 -13.47
CA ASN A 281 -13.65 1.99 -12.56
C ASN A 281 -13.00 0.74 -13.16
N LYS A 282 -11.79 0.90 -13.74
CA LYS A 282 -11.07 -0.21 -14.37
C LYS A 282 -10.42 -1.09 -13.29
N MET A 283 -11.23 -1.87 -12.58
CA MET A 283 -10.79 -2.96 -11.71
C MET A 283 -10.19 -4.08 -12.57
N LYS A 284 -8.93 -3.92 -12.96
CA LYS A 284 -8.20 -4.84 -13.82
C LYS A 284 -6.79 -5.07 -13.24
N PRO A 285 -6.24 -6.27 -13.42
CA PRO A 285 -4.84 -6.52 -13.08
C PRO A 285 -3.91 -5.70 -13.98
N LEU A 286 -2.73 -5.38 -13.46
CA LEU A 286 -1.62 -4.82 -14.22
C LEU A 286 -0.91 -5.94 -14.99
N ILE A 287 -0.47 -5.66 -16.21
CA ILE A 287 0.48 -6.52 -16.92
C ILE A 287 1.88 -6.07 -16.49
N MET A 288 2.67 -7.01 -15.98
CA MET A 288 4.02 -6.71 -15.51
C MET A 288 4.94 -6.43 -16.70
N THR A 289 5.68 -5.33 -16.63
CA THR A 289 6.73 -5.03 -17.60
C THR A 289 7.93 -5.97 -17.40
N PRO A 290 8.81 -6.12 -18.40
CA PRO A 290 10.06 -6.87 -18.26
C PRO A 290 10.89 -6.44 -17.04
N ASN A 291 10.92 -5.15 -16.71
CA ASN A 291 11.64 -4.65 -15.55
C ASN A 291 10.98 -5.08 -14.22
N MET A 292 9.65 -5.06 -14.14
CA MET A 292 8.92 -5.54 -12.95
C MET A 292 9.17 -7.02 -12.70
N ILE A 293 9.19 -7.85 -13.75
CA ILE A 293 9.46 -9.28 -13.63
C ILE A 293 10.89 -9.50 -13.12
N ARG A 294 11.88 -8.78 -13.64
CA ARG A 294 13.27 -8.85 -13.15
C ARG A 294 13.40 -8.44 -11.69
N GLN A 295 12.76 -7.33 -11.29
CA GLN A 295 12.76 -6.88 -9.90
C GLN A 295 12.11 -7.94 -8.99
N TYR A 296 11.00 -8.52 -9.42
CA TYR A 296 10.36 -9.62 -8.70
C TYR A 296 11.29 -10.83 -8.54
N LEU A 297 11.89 -11.31 -9.64
CA LEU A 297 12.81 -12.44 -9.64
C LEU A 297 14.03 -12.19 -8.75
N LYS A 298 14.54 -10.96 -8.71
CA LYS A 298 15.63 -10.56 -7.81
C LYS A 298 15.19 -10.51 -6.35
N ALA A 299 13.97 -10.05 -6.07
CA ALA A 299 13.44 -10.00 -4.70
C ALA A 299 13.21 -11.40 -4.11
N VAL A 300 12.72 -12.35 -4.91
CA VAL A 300 12.51 -13.74 -4.47
C VAL A 300 13.77 -14.60 -4.52
N ASN A 301 14.79 -14.20 -5.28
CA ASN A 301 16.10 -14.87 -5.37
C ASN A 301 17.23 -13.84 -5.16
N PRO A 302 17.42 -13.33 -3.94
CA PRO A 302 18.38 -12.26 -3.66
C PRO A 302 19.84 -12.64 -4.00
N GLU A 303 20.16 -13.92 -4.00
CA GLU A 303 21.46 -14.48 -4.33
C GLU A 303 21.78 -14.51 -5.84
N PHE A 304 20.80 -14.26 -6.72
CA PHE A 304 21.05 -14.24 -8.15
C PHE A 304 21.92 -13.04 -8.54
N ASP A 305 23.02 -13.28 -9.23
CA ASP A 305 23.71 -12.23 -9.97
C ASP A 305 22.91 -11.81 -11.21
N GLN A 306 23.36 -10.74 -11.88
CA GLN A 306 22.66 -10.18 -13.03
C GLN A 306 22.56 -11.16 -14.22
N ASN A 307 23.57 -11.98 -14.43
CA ASN A 307 23.62 -12.92 -15.56
C ASN A 307 22.62 -14.06 -15.34
N LYS A 308 22.60 -14.62 -14.13
CA LYS A 308 21.66 -15.67 -13.74
C LYS A 308 20.22 -15.15 -13.74
N LEU A 309 19.99 -13.92 -13.28
CA LEU A 309 18.69 -13.25 -13.33
C LEU A 309 18.16 -13.16 -14.76
N GLU A 310 18.99 -12.67 -15.70
CA GLU A 310 18.59 -12.53 -17.10
C GLU A 310 18.37 -13.88 -17.77
N MET A 311 19.22 -14.87 -17.49
CA MET A 311 19.04 -16.23 -18.00
C MET A 311 17.69 -16.82 -17.57
N VAL A 312 17.35 -16.72 -16.29
CA VAL A 312 16.07 -17.22 -15.75
C VAL A 312 14.90 -16.45 -16.34
N TYR A 313 15.00 -15.12 -16.46
CA TYR A 313 13.97 -14.30 -17.10
C TYR A 313 13.70 -14.75 -18.55
N GLN A 314 14.75 -14.95 -19.36
CA GLN A 314 14.59 -15.38 -20.75
C GLN A 314 14.00 -16.79 -20.87
N GLN A 315 14.44 -17.73 -20.02
CA GLN A 315 13.86 -19.07 -19.96
C GLN A 315 12.38 -19.04 -19.59
N LEU A 316 12.00 -18.24 -18.58
CA LEU A 316 10.62 -18.08 -18.15
C LEU A 316 9.74 -17.52 -19.28
N ARG A 317 10.23 -16.47 -19.97
CA ARG A 317 9.55 -15.84 -21.11
C ARG A 317 9.28 -16.85 -22.23
N ILE A 318 10.29 -17.63 -22.63
CA ILE A 318 10.16 -18.66 -23.67
C ILE A 318 9.18 -19.75 -23.23
N TYR A 319 9.34 -20.26 -22.01
CA TYR A 319 8.50 -21.33 -21.46
C TYR A 319 7.02 -20.91 -21.39
N LYS A 320 6.75 -19.67 -20.96
CA LYS A 320 5.41 -19.13 -20.81
C LYS A 320 4.83 -18.53 -22.10
N LYS A 321 5.65 -18.39 -23.15
CA LYS A 321 5.29 -17.73 -24.41
C LYS A 321 4.78 -16.30 -24.20
N TRP A 322 5.35 -15.59 -23.22
CA TRP A 322 5.03 -14.18 -23.01
C TRP A 322 5.59 -13.35 -24.15
N VAL A 323 4.74 -12.52 -24.75
CA VAL A 323 5.11 -11.54 -25.78
C VAL A 323 5.51 -10.26 -25.05
N ASP A 324 6.60 -9.62 -25.46
CA ASP A 324 6.94 -8.30 -24.90
C ASP A 324 5.89 -7.30 -25.38
N SER A 325 5.16 -6.72 -24.42
CA SER A 325 4.14 -5.69 -24.63
C SER A 325 4.73 -4.30 -24.74
#